data_AF-I6F8N4-F1
#
_entry.id   AF-I6F8N4-F1
#
_cell.length_a   1.000
_cell.length_b   1.000
_cell.length_c   1.000
_cell.angle_alpha   90.00
_cell.angle_beta   90.00
_cell.angle_gamma   90.00
#
_symmetry.space_group_name_H-M   'P 1'
#
loop_
_entity.id
_entity.type
_entity.pdbx_description
1 polymer ?
#
loop_
_entity_poly.entity_id
_entity_poly.type
_entity_poly.pdbx_seq_one_letter_code
_entity_poly.pdbx_strand_id
1 'polypeptide(L)'
;MHEITLLQGLSLAALVFVLGIDFWLEALFLFRPIIVCTLTGAILGDIQTGLITGGLTELAFAGLTPAGGVQPPNPIMAGLMTTVIAWSTGVDAKTAIGLGLPFSLLMQYVILFFYSAFSLFMTK
;
A
#
# COMPACT_ATOMS: atom_id res chain seq x y z
N MET A 1 -21.92 -0.04 4.08
CA MET A 1 -20.97 1.01 3.68
C MET A 1 -20.50 1.71 4.93
N HIS A 2 -19.26 1.47 5.34
CA HIS A 2 -18.68 2.10 6.52
C HIS A 2 -17.93 3.36 6.13
N GLU A 3 -18.21 4.46 6.83
CA GLU A 3 -17.48 5.71 6.65
C GLU A 3 -16.18 5.68 7.44
N ILE A 4 -15.10 6.12 6.80
CA ILE A 4 -13.81 6.28 7.46
C ILE A 4 -13.86 7.58 8.25
N THR A 5 -13.72 7.48 9.57
CA THR A 5 -13.66 8.66 10.43
C THR A 5 -12.38 9.45 10.17
N LEU A 6 -12.38 10.75 10.47
CA LEU A 6 -11.19 11.60 10.32
C LEU A 6 -9.98 11.03 11.08
N LEU A 7 -10.19 10.52 12.29
CA LEU A 7 -9.12 9.94 13.11
C LEU A 7 -8.53 8.68 12.46
N GLN A 8 -9.37 7.81 11.90
CA GLN A 8 -8.90 6.64 11.15
C GLN A 8 -8.14 7.06 9.90
N GLY A 9 -8.64 8.05 9.15
CA GLY A 9 -7.95 8.60 7.98
C GLY A 9 -6.55 9.14 8.32
N LEU A 10 -6.43 9.92 9.39
CA LEU A 10 -5.14 10.44 9.87
C LEU A 10 -4.21 9.32 10.34
N SER A 11 -4.75 8.30 11.01
CA SER A 11 -3.98 7.14 11.47
C SER A 11 -3.45 6.30 10.30
N LEU A 12 -4.26 6.11 9.26
CA LEU A 12 -3.85 5.44 8.02
C LEU A 12 -2.77 6.24 7.28
N ALA A 13 -2.90 7.57 7.21
CA ALA A 13 -1.88 8.43 6.60
C ALA A 13 -0.55 8.35 7.36
N ALA A 14 -0.59 8.39 8.70
CA ALA A 14 0.59 8.24 9.55
C ALA A 14 1.24 6.86 9.37
N LEU A 15 0.43 5.80 9.32
CA LEU A 15 0.91 4.43 9.06
C LEU A 15 1.66 4.37 7.73
N VAL A 16 1.03 4.82 6.63
CA VAL A 16 1.63 4.78 5.29
C VAL A 16 2.90 5.61 5.21
N PHE A 17 2.96 6.74 5.92
CA PHE A 17 4.18 7.55 6.00
C PHE A 17 5.35 6.78 6.61
N VAL A 18 5.14 6.11 7.76
CA VAL A 18 6.19 5.30 8.41
C VAL A 18 6.58 4.10 7.54
N LEU A 19 5.60 3.40 6.96
CA LEU A 19 5.87 2.27 6.07
C LEU A 19 6.58 2.70 4.79
N GLY A 20 6.32 3.91 4.29
CA GLY A 20 7.03 4.49 3.15
C GLY A 20 8.52 4.73 3.43
N ILE A 21 8.87 5.13 4.66
CA ILE A 21 10.26 5.25 5.09
C ILE A 21 10.93 3.87 5.10
N ASP A 22 10.26 2.86 5.67
CA ASP A 22 10.78 1.50 5.68
C ASP A 22 10.88 0.88 4.28
N PHE A 23 9.95 1.20 3.36
CA PHE A 23 10.04 0.78 1.95
C PHE A 23 11.28 1.32 1.25
N TRP A 24 11.76 2.50 1.64
CA TRP A 24 12.97 3.08 1.06
C TRP A 24 14.24 2.55 1.70
N LEU A 25 14.21 2.27 3.01
CA LEU A 25 15.35 1.73 3.76
C LEU A 25 15.50 0.21 3.64
N GLU A 26 14.41 -0.50 3.38
CA GLU A 26 14.27 -1.96 3.35
C GLU A 26 14.88 -2.66 4.58
N ALA A 27 14.81 -2.02 5.75
CA ALA A 27 15.47 -2.50 6.96
C ALA A 27 14.64 -3.55 7.71
N LEU A 28 13.32 -3.33 7.84
CA LEU A 28 12.43 -4.17 8.64
C LEU A 28 11.40 -4.93 7.78
N PHE A 29 11.27 -4.59 6.50
CA PHE A 29 10.30 -5.19 5.57
C PHE A 29 8.85 -5.08 6.05
N LEU A 30 8.51 -4.00 6.77
CA LEU A 30 7.17 -3.67 7.23
C LEU A 30 6.26 -3.24 6.07
N PHE A 31 6.85 -2.80 4.96
CA PHE A 31 6.13 -2.45 3.73
C PHE A 31 5.46 -3.64 3.04
N ARG A 32 5.72 -4.88 3.50
CA ARG A 32 5.11 -6.08 2.93
C ARG A 32 3.57 -6.02 3.05
N PRO A 33 2.83 -6.33 1.97
CA PRO A 33 1.37 -6.25 1.95
C PRO A 33 0.68 -6.93 3.13
N ILE A 34 1.16 -8.10 3.58
CA ILE A 34 0.55 -8.79 4.73
C ILE A 34 0.56 -7.94 6.01
N ILE A 35 1.64 -7.19 6.26
CA ILE A 35 1.77 -6.31 7.42
C ILE A 35 0.92 -5.05 7.21
N VAL A 36 1.03 -4.43 6.04
CA VAL A 36 0.27 -3.21 5.67
C VAL A 36 -1.24 -3.45 5.84
N CYS A 37 -1.78 -4.52 5.26
CA CYS A 37 -3.19 -4.83 5.31
C CYS A 37 -3.66 -5.17 6.73
N THR A 38 -2.85 -5.91 7.49
CA THR A 38 -3.18 -6.26 8.88
C THR A 38 -3.27 -5.02 9.77
N LEU A 39 -2.30 -4.10 9.66
CA LEU A 39 -2.31 -2.84 10.40
C LEU A 39 -3.44 -1.91 9.93
N THR A 40 -3.73 -1.89 8.63
CA THR A 40 -4.88 -1.16 8.07
C THR A 40 -6.19 -1.69 8.65
N GLY A 41 -6.38 -3.01 8.66
CA GLY A 41 -7.55 -3.66 9.26
C GLY A 41 -7.67 -3.37 10.76
N ALA A 42 -6.56 -3.35 11.50
CA ALA A 42 -6.56 -2.98 12.92
C ALA A 42 -7.05 -1.55 13.16
N ILE A 43 -6.61 -0.58 12.33
CA ILE A 43 -7.06 0.82 12.42
C ILE A 43 -8.55 0.95 12.05
N LEU A 44 -9.01 0.16 11.09
CA LEU A 44 -10.42 0.13 10.67
C LEU A 44 -11.33 -0.65 11.64
N GLY A 45 -10.75 -1.37 12.61
CA GLY A 45 -11.50 -2.18 13.58
C GLY A 45 -11.88 -3.59 13.09
N ASP A 46 -11.33 -4.02 11.95
CA ASP A 46 -11.53 -5.35 11.37
C ASP A 46 -10.20 -5.96 10.92
N ILE A 47 -9.54 -6.62 11.88
CA ILE A 47 -8.27 -7.32 11.65
C ILE A 47 -8.46 -8.52 10.71
N GLN A 48 -9.63 -9.17 10.71
CA GLN A 48 -9.87 -10.35 9.90
C GLN A 48 -9.88 -10.00 8.41
N THR A 49 -10.59 -8.92 8.04
CA THR A 49 -10.54 -8.38 6.68
C THR A 49 -9.12 -7.96 6.30
N GLY A 50 -8.38 -7.34 7.22
CA GLY A 50 -6.96 -7.00 7.03
C GLY A 50 -6.06 -8.22 6.74
N LEU A 51 -6.21 -9.31 7.48
CA LEU A 51 -5.44 -10.54 7.27
C LEU A 51 -5.77 -11.23 5.94
N ILE A 52 -7.06 -11.33 5.59
CA ILE A 52 -7.51 -11.98 4.35
C ILE A 52 -7.03 -11.18 3.14
N THR A 53 -7.24 -9.86 3.15
CA THR A 53 -6.75 -8.97 2.09
C THR A 53 -5.23 -8.98 2.03
N GLY A 54 -4.54 -8.97 3.16
CA GLY A 54 -3.08 -9.09 3.25
C GLY A 54 -2.54 -10.35 2.61
N GLY A 55 -3.14 -11.51 2.87
CA GLY A 55 -2.73 -12.77 2.25
C GLY A 55 -2.88 -12.75 0.73
N LEU A 56 -3.99 -12.20 0.22
CA LEU A 56 -4.22 -12.08 -1.22
C LEU A 56 -3.26 -11.08 -1.88
N THR A 57 -3.06 -9.91 -1.26
CA THR A 57 -2.15 -8.89 -1.80
C THR A 57 -0.69 -9.37 -1.75
N GLU A 58 -0.28 -10.06 -0.69
CA GLU A 58 1.06 -10.65 -0.61
C GLU A 58 1.30 -11.68 -1.72
N LEU A 59 0.31 -12.54 -2.00
CA LEU A 59 0.39 -13.51 -3.10
C LEU A 59 0.48 -12.81 -4.46
N ALA A 60 -0.27 -11.73 -4.66
CA ALA A 60 -0.25 -10.98 -5.92
C ALA A 60 1.08 -10.22 -6.14
N PHE A 61 1.75 -9.83 -5.06
CA PHE A 61 3.03 -9.10 -5.10
C PHE A 61 4.25 -9.99 -4.89
N ALA A 62 4.05 -11.30 -4.67
CA ALA A 62 5.13 -12.26 -4.54
C ALA A 62 5.97 -12.29 -5.83
N GLY A 63 7.24 -11.90 -5.73
CA GLY A 63 8.17 -11.84 -6.86
C GLY A 63 8.26 -10.48 -7.57
N LEU A 64 7.49 -9.47 -7.15
CA LEU A 64 7.64 -8.09 -7.62
C LEU A 64 8.72 -7.37 -6.81
N THR A 65 9.99 -7.70 -7.07
CA THR A 65 11.14 -7.04 -6.46
C THR A 65 11.73 -5.98 -7.40
N PRO A 66 12.11 -4.78 -6.91
CA PRO A 66 12.80 -3.80 -7.74
C PRO A 66 14.12 -4.35 -8.27
N ALA A 67 14.34 -4.28 -9.59
CA ALA A 67 15.60 -4.71 -10.22
C ALA A 67 16.01 -3.69 -11.30
N GLY A 68 17.26 -3.24 -11.26
CA GLY A 68 17.85 -2.43 -12.32
C GLY A 68 17.17 -1.07 -12.57
N GLY A 69 16.66 -0.41 -11.52
CA GLY A 69 16.01 0.90 -11.63
C GLY A 69 14.56 0.87 -12.12
N VAL A 70 14.04 -0.31 -12.48
CA VAL A 70 12.60 -0.51 -12.72
C VAL A 70 11.89 -0.49 -11.36
N GLN A 71 11.08 0.53 -11.13
CA GLN A 71 10.19 0.56 -9.98
C GLN A 71 9.00 -0.36 -10.24
N PRO A 72 8.70 -1.38 -9.43
CA PRO A 72 7.49 -2.17 -9.54
C PRO A 72 6.26 -1.38 -9.01
N PRO A 73 5.02 -1.90 -9.20
CA PRO A 73 3.85 -1.33 -8.55
C PRO A 73 4.04 -1.23 -7.02
N ASN A 74 3.54 -0.17 -6.40
CA ASN A 74 3.79 0.07 -4.96
C ASN A 74 2.97 -0.90 -4.08
N PRO A 75 3.60 -1.77 -3.28
CA PRO A 75 2.91 -2.78 -2.47
C PRO A 75 2.13 -2.19 -1.29
N ILE A 76 2.61 -1.09 -0.70
CA ILE A 76 1.93 -0.41 0.42
C ILE A 76 0.58 0.11 -0.05
N MET A 77 0.54 0.79 -1.19
CA MET A 77 -0.70 1.35 -1.75
C MET A 77 -1.64 0.24 -2.22
N ALA A 78 -1.12 -0.85 -2.77
CA ALA A 78 -1.93 -2.01 -3.10
C ALA A 78 -2.62 -2.58 -1.86
N GLY A 79 -1.86 -2.81 -0.78
CA GLY A 79 -2.39 -3.38 0.45
C GLY A 79 -3.41 -2.48 1.14
N LEU A 80 -3.02 -1.22 1.38
CA LEU A 80 -3.87 -0.21 2.01
C LEU A 80 -5.22 -0.09 1.29
N MET A 81 -5.20 0.13 -0.02
CA MET A 81 -6.42 0.37 -0.79
C MET A 81 -7.27 -0.88 -0.90
N THR A 82 -6.66 -2.06 -1.00
CA THR A 82 -7.39 -3.34 -0.97
C THR A 82 -8.18 -3.49 0.32
N THR A 83 -7.55 -3.30 1.48
CA THR A 83 -8.22 -3.43 2.78
C THR A 83 -9.26 -2.33 2.99
N VAL A 84 -8.95 -1.09 2.64
CA VAL A 84 -9.87 0.05 2.75
C VAL A 84 -11.12 -0.16 1.90
N ILE A 85 -10.97 -0.61 0.65
CA ILE A 85 -12.10 -0.85 -0.26
C ILE A 85 -12.94 -2.03 0.24
N ALA A 86 -12.31 -3.14 0.62
CA ALA A 86 -13.01 -4.30 1.17
C ALA A 86 -13.87 -3.92 2.38
N TRP A 87 -13.30 -3.16 3.33
CA TRP A 87 -13.99 -2.76 4.55
C TRP A 87 -15.08 -1.70 4.32
N SER A 88 -14.78 -0.64 3.56
CA SER A 88 -15.71 0.48 3.36
C SER A 88 -16.90 0.11 2.49
N THR A 89 -16.68 -0.67 1.42
CA THR A 89 -17.73 -1.04 0.47
C THR A 89 -18.37 -2.38 0.80
N GLY A 90 -17.75 -3.22 1.63
CA GLY A 90 -18.24 -4.56 1.97
C GLY A 90 -18.11 -5.58 0.85
N VAL A 91 -17.28 -5.29 -0.17
CA VAL A 91 -16.98 -6.24 -1.25
C VAL A 91 -16.00 -7.30 -0.78
N ASP A 92 -16.01 -8.45 -1.46
CA ASP A 92 -15.05 -9.51 -1.16
C ASP A 92 -13.60 -9.08 -1.44
N ALA A 93 -12.65 -9.70 -0.74
CA ALA A 93 -11.24 -9.37 -0.83
C ALA A 93 -10.63 -9.58 -2.23
N LYS A 94 -11.18 -10.51 -3.04
CA LYS A 94 -10.72 -10.79 -4.40
C LYS A 94 -11.20 -9.71 -5.38
N THR A 95 -12.38 -9.15 -5.17
CA THR A 95 -12.84 -7.96 -5.89
C THR A 95 -12.06 -6.73 -5.44
N ALA A 96 -11.85 -6.56 -4.13
CA ALA A 96 -11.14 -5.42 -3.57
C ALA A 96 -9.70 -5.27 -4.10
N ILE A 97 -8.96 -6.38 -4.24
CA ILE A 97 -7.59 -6.33 -4.77
C ILE A 97 -7.54 -5.83 -6.20
N GLY A 98 -8.50 -6.26 -7.04
CA GLY A 98 -8.63 -5.76 -8.41
C GLY A 98 -8.87 -4.25 -8.46
N LEU A 99 -9.65 -3.72 -7.50
CA LEU A 99 -9.92 -2.29 -7.37
C LEU A 99 -8.75 -1.50 -6.73
N GLY A 100 -7.91 -2.17 -5.93
CA GLY A 100 -6.74 -1.56 -5.28
C GLY A 100 -5.53 -1.41 -6.21
N LEU A 101 -5.37 -2.28 -7.21
CA LEU A 101 -4.23 -2.28 -8.14
C LEU A 101 -4.00 -0.95 -8.90
N PRO A 102 -5.04 -0.23 -9.39
CA PRO A 102 -4.85 1.07 -10.02
C PRO A 102 -4.12 2.10 -9.13
N PHE A 103 -4.36 2.07 -7.81
CA PHE A 103 -3.68 2.98 -6.86
C PHE A 103 -2.21 2.60 -6.66
N SER A 104 -1.90 1.31 -6.70
CA SER A 104 -0.53 0.80 -6.66
C SER A 104 0.28 1.29 -7.87
N LEU A 105 -0.32 1.22 -9.06
CA LEU A 105 0.28 1.72 -10.30
C LEU A 105 0.40 3.24 -10.30
N LEU A 106 -0.62 3.96 -9.83
CA LEU A 106 -0.57 5.41 -9.72
C LEU A 106 0.61 5.87 -8.85
N MET A 107 0.81 5.22 -7.70
CA MET A 107 1.91 5.57 -6.80
C MET A 107 3.29 5.29 -7.40
N GLN A 108 3.43 4.21 -8.17
CA GLN A 108 4.65 3.93 -8.94
C GLN A 108 4.97 5.10 -9.90
N TYR A 109 3.98 5.62 -10.63
CA TYR A 109 4.19 6.78 -11.51
C TYR A 109 4.53 8.05 -10.74
N VAL A 110 3.92 8.27 -9.57
CA VAL A 110 4.24 9.42 -8.70
C VAL A 110 5.70 9.35 -8.25
N ILE A 111 6.18 8.18 -7.83
CA ILE A 111 7.59 7.97 -7.44
C ILE A 111 8.53 8.23 -8.62
N LEU A 112 8.21 7.69 -9.80
CA LEU A 112 9.02 7.89 -11.02
C LEU A 112 9.07 9.36 -11.45
N PHE A 113 7.95 10.07 -11.31
CA PHE A 113 7.91 11.51 -11.54
C PHE A 113 8.86 12.25 -10.59
N PHE A 114 8.83 11.93 -9.28
CA PHE A 114 9.76 12.52 -8.32
C PHE A 114 11.22 12.19 -8.63
N TYR A 115 11.55 10.95 -9.01
CA TYR A 115 12.91 10.60 -9.42
C TYR A 115 13.38 11.43 -10.62
N SER A 116 12.50 11.61 -11.61
CA SER A 116 12.79 12.40 -12.81
C SER A 116 12.95 13.89 -12.48
N ALA A 117 12.05 14.45 -11.66
CA ALA A 117 12.09 15.84 -11.24
C ALA A 117 13.31 16.15 -10.35
N PHE A 118 13.65 15.26 -9.41
CA PHE A 118 14.78 15.45 -8.52
C PHE A 118 16.13 15.24 -9.20
N SER A 119 16.19 14.47 -10.29
CA SER A 119 17.39 14.35 -11.13
C SER A 119 17.90 15.72 -11.62
N LEU A 120 17.00 16.67 -11.90
CA LEU A 120 17.38 18.05 -12.28
C LEU A 120 18.19 18.76 -11.19
N PHE A 121 17.88 18.49 -9.92
CA PHE A 121 18.58 19.07 -8.77
C PHE A 121 19.88 18.31 -8.42
N MET A 122 20.06 17.11 -8.95
CA MET A 122 21.30 16.33 -8.84
C MET A 122 22.32 16.67 -9.94
N THR A 123 22.16 17.79 -10.64
CA THR A 123 23.17 18.29 -11.58
C THR A 123 24.36 18.85 -10.80
N LYS A 124 25.25 17.95 -10.35
CA LYS A 124 26.69 18.12 -10.06
C LYS A 124 27.31 16.79 -9.65
#